data_AF-A0A919EGN3-F1
#
_entry.id   AF-A0A919EGN3-F1
#
_cell.length_a   1.000
_cell.length_b   1.000
_cell.length_c   1.000
_cell.angle_alpha   90.00
_cell.angle_beta   90.00
_cell.angle_gamma   90.00
#
_symmetry.space_group_name_H-M   'P 1'
#
loop_
_entity.id
_entity.type
_entity.pdbx_description
1 polymer ?
#
loop_
_entity_poly.entity_id
_entity_poly.type
_entity_poly.pdbx_seq_one_letter_code
_entity_poly.pdbx_strand_id
1 'polypeptide(L)'
;MSNDVAYPVFRTPDPALALKTARRLVEFGRREYSEVSAYAEFASVAEVRRVAGLMPGGWFRGASELEEFEGVPFEDQPPFVVGVPAAGLPVEASAFEGRLPVEWEVFDCPIGSIEDAFTAAIGPSTGEIHWDSLEWPEVPEEGFHGDSKHAEVTLLFNTHTRYANEPADDHTVLVHVRSAVFDGRQRNEPYAHWLAAQVGLAVIGPAQEN
;
A
#
# COMPACT_ATOMS: atom_id res chain seq x y z
N MET A 1 -22.23 -0.80 -5.13
CA MET A 1 -20.81 -1.15 -4.95
C MET A 1 -20.51 -1.05 -3.47
N SER A 2 -19.70 -1.94 -2.92
CA SER A 2 -19.33 -1.94 -1.50
C SER A 2 -17.93 -1.34 -1.43
N ASN A 3 -17.73 -0.37 -0.54
CA ASN A 3 -16.45 0.27 -0.30
C ASN A 3 -15.74 -0.46 0.85
N ASP A 4 -14.42 -0.45 0.88
CA ASP A 4 -13.65 -0.86 2.04
C ASP A 4 -13.50 0.31 3.04
N VAL A 5 -13.19 -0.04 4.28
CA VAL A 5 -12.72 0.90 5.30
C VAL A 5 -11.54 0.26 6.01
N ALA A 6 -10.50 1.04 6.27
CA ALA A 6 -9.26 0.56 6.88
C ALA A 6 -9.08 1.15 8.29
N TYR A 7 -8.69 0.33 9.26
CA TYR A 7 -8.44 0.77 10.63
C TYR A 7 -6.98 0.61 11.01
N PRO A 8 -6.33 1.65 11.58
CA PRO A 8 -4.98 1.51 12.10
C PRO A 8 -4.99 0.65 13.35
N VAL A 9 -4.14 -0.37 13.37
CA VAL A 9 -4.02 -1.35 14.47
C VAL A 9 -2.64 -1.40 15.09
N PHE A 10 -1.65 -0.80 14.44
CA PHE A 10 -0.28 -0.73 14.94
C PHE A 10 0.48 0.44 14.32
N ARG A 11 1.36 1.07 15.12
CA ARG A 11 2.29 2.11 14.69
C ARG A 11 3.66 1.90 15.31
N THR A 12 4.70 2.10 14.52
CA THR A 12 6.09 2.01 14.99
C THR A 12 7.05 2.73 14.05
N PRO A 13 8.14 3.33 14.56
CA PRO A 13 9.23 3.84 13.71
C PRO A 13 10.15 2.73 13.18
N ASP A 14 9.96 1.46 13.58
CA ASP A 14 10.75 0.33 13.09
C ASP A 14 10.05 -0.36 11.90
N PRO A 15 10.55 -0.20 10.66
CA PRO A 15 9.90 -0.75 9.48
C PRO A 15 9.88 -2.30 9.48
N ALA A 16 10.90 -2.94 10.06
CA ALA A 16 10.94 -4.39 10.15
C ALA A 16 9.91 -4.92 11.16
N LEU A 17 9.71 -4.20 12.27
CA LEU A 17 8.65 -4.53 13.24
C LEU A 17 7.25 -4.29 12.66
N ALA A 18 7.08 -3.23 11.85
CA ALA A 18 5.82 -2.95 11.17
C ALA A 18 5.47 -4.08 10.18
N LEU A 19 6.42 -4.48 9.32
CA LEU A 19 6.25 -5.59 8.39
C LEU A 19 5.97 -6.92 9.11
N LYS A 20 6.73 -7.22 10.17
CA LYS A 20 6.49 -8.42 10.98
C LYS A 20 5.08 -8.43 11.57
N THR A 21 4.58 -7.28 12.00
CA THR A 21 3.24 -7.15 12.56
C THR A 21 2.16 -7.32 11.49
N ALA A 22 2.31 -6.68 10.33
CA ALA A 22 1.41 -6.84 9.19
C ALA A 22 1.30 -8.31 8.75
N ARG A 23 2.44 -9.01 8.62
CA ARG A 23 2.48 -10.45 8.28
C ARG A 23 1.65 -11.32 9.22
N ARG A 24 1.57 -10.99 10.51
CA ARG A 24 0.73 -11.75 11.46
C ARG A 24 -0.76 -11.62 11.14
N LEU A 25 -1.21 -10.46 10.66
CA LEU A 25 -2.58 -10.26 10.20
C LEU A 25 -2.81 -10.96 8.85
N VAL A 26 -1.86 -10.86 7.93
CA VAL A 26 -1.92 -11.51 6.61
C VAL A 26 -2.10 -13.03 6.74
N GLU A 27 -1.30 -13.69 7.59
CA GLU A 27 -1.40 -15.14 7.80
C GLU A 27 -2.78 -15.60 8.32
N PHE A 28 -3.56 -14.68 8.91
CA PHE A 28 -4.90 -15.00 9.38
C PHE A 28 -5.91 -15.21 8.25
N GLY A 29 -5.75 -14.49 7.14
CA GLY A 29 -6.63 -14.60 5.97
C GLY A 29 -5.95 -15.12 4.70
N ARG A 30 -4.68 -15.52 4.77
CA ARG A 30 -3.90 -15.93 3.61
C ARG A 30 -4.52 -17.14 2.90
N ARG A 31 -4.62 -17.03 1.58
CA ARG A 31 -5.01 -18.08 0.63
C ARG A 31 -3.91 -18.31 -0.40
N GLU A 32 -4.07 -19.34 -1.23
CA GLU A 32 -3.10 -19.70 -2.28
C GLU A 32 -3.01 -18.65 -3.39
N TYR A 33 -4.10 -17.89 -3.59
CA TYR A 33 -4.24 -16.82 -4.57
C TYR A 33 -4.05 -15.43 -3.95
N SER A 34 -3.66 -15.34 -2.67
CA SER A 34 -3.39 -14.05 -2.06
C SER A 34 -2.11 -13.46 -2.62
N GLU A 35 -2.14 -12.16 -2.89
CA GLU A 35 -1.10 -11.44 -3.61
C GLU A 35 -0.61 -10.25 -2.78
N VAL A 36 0.52 -9.68 -3.21
CA VAL A 36 1.11 -8.49 -2.62
C VAL A 36 1.48 -7.49 -3.70
N SER A 37 1.12 -6.24 -3.44
CA SER A 37 1.45 -5.08 -4.26
C SER A 37 2.24 -4.08 -3.41
N ALA A 38 3.03 -3.23 -4.05
CA ALA A 38 3.73 -2.16 -3.35
C ALA A 38 3.82 -0.90 -4.21
N TYR A 39 3.76 0.25 -3.53
CA TYR A 39 3.79 1.58 -4.13
C TYR A 39 4.73 2.49 -3.33
N ALA A 40 5.42 3.43 -3.99
CA ALA A 40 6.23 4.43 -3.33
C ALA A 40 6.40 5.70 -4.17
N GLU A 41 6.69 6.82 -3.50
CA GLU A 41 7.05 8.09 -4.14
C GLU A 41 8.48 8.50 -3.77
N PHE A 42 9.35 8.61 -4.78
CA PHE A 42 10.74 8.99 -4.58
C PHE A 42 10.98 10.44 -4.98
N ALA A 43 11.38 11.25 -4.00
CA ALA A 43 11.59 12.68 -4.16
C ALA A 43 12.94 13.04 -4.80
N SER A 44 13.83 12.07 -5.01
CA SER A 44 15.14 12.31 -5.62
C SER A 44 15.56 11.24 -6.64
N VAL A 45 16.34 11.65 -7.64
CA VAL A 45 16.94 10.76 -8.64
C VAL A 45 17.84 9.69 -8.00
N ALA A 46 18.49 10.02 -6.88
CA ALA A 46 19.33 9.07 -6.16
C ALA A 46 18.52 7.92 -5.55
N GLU A 47 17.35 8.22 -4.99
CA GLU A 47 16.41 7.21 -4.48
C GLU A 47 15.87 6.33 -5.61
N VAL A 48 15.42 6.95 -6.70
CA VAL A 48 14.93 6.23 -7.89
C VAL A 48 15.98 5.23 -8.38
N ARG A 49 17.23 5.66 -8.56
CA ARG A 49 18.32 4.78 -9.03
C ARG A 49 18.65 3.67 -8.04
N ARG A 50 18.62 3.95 -6.74
CA ARG A 50 18.85 2.95 -5.69
C ARG A 50 17.79 1.85 -5.77
N VAL A 51 16.52 2.26 -5.83
CA VAL A 51 15.35 1.37 -5.87
C VAL A 51 15.34 0.56 -7.17
N ALA A 52 15.62 1.19 -8.31
CA ALA A 52 15.75 0.50 -9.60
C ALA A 52 16.80 -0.61 -9.60
N GLY A 53 17.90 -0.43 -8.86
CA GLY A 53 18.93 -1.45 -8.69
C GLY A 53 18.53 -2.60 -7.77
N LEU A 54 17.69 -2.35 -6.76
CA LEU A 54 17.26 -3.34 -5.77
C LEU A 54 15.99 -4.09 -6.20
N MET A 55 15.10 -3.41 -6.92
CA MET A 55 13.77 -3.88 -7.30
C MET A 55 13.49 -3.59 -8.79
N PRO A 56 14.18 -4.30 -9.70
CA PRO A 56 14.08 -4.03 -11.14
C PRO A 56 12.74 -4.42 -11.76
N GLY A 57 11.89 -5.16 -11.03
CA GLY A 57 10.60 -5.64 -11.50
C GLY A 57 9.45 -4.63 -11.44
N GLY A 58 9.63 -3.51 -10.74
CA GLY A 58 8.61 -2.46 -10.67
C GLY A 58 8.69 -1.46 -11.82
N TRP A 59 7.58 -0.75 -12.01
CA TRP A 59 7.42 0.32 -12.99
C TRP A 59 7.65 1.68 -12.32
N PHE A 60 8.28 2.59 -13.06
CA PHE A 60 8.63 3.92 -12.60
C PHE A 60 7.92 4.95 -13.46
N ARG A 61 7.17 5.86 -12.83
CA ARG A 61 6.44 6.93 -13.49
C ARG A 61 6.88 8.29 -12.97
N GLY A 62 7.35 9.16 -13.86
CA GLY A 62 7.62 10.55 -13.53
C GLY A 62 6.34 11.35 -13.44
N ALA A 63 6.30 12.31 -12.52
CA ALA A 63 5.15 13.20 -12.35
C ALA A 63 4.76 13.91 -13.67
N SER A 64 3.46 14.12 -13.84
CA SER A 64 2.87 14.88 -14.94
C SER A 64 1.69 15.71 -14.44
N GLU A 65 1.48 16.87 -15.06
CA GLU A 65 0.30 17.69 -14.79
C GLU A 65 -0.90 17.19 -15.62
N LEU A 66 -2.12 17.29 -15.07
CA LEU A 66 -3.35 16.80 -15.71
C LEU A 66 -3.56 17.33 -17.14
N GLU A 67 -3.17 18.58 -17.39
CA GLU A 67 -3.36 19.26 -18.68
C GLU A 67 -2.16 19.10 -19.62
N GLU A 68 -1.03 18.53 -19.16
CA GLU A 68 0.22 18.49 -19.93
C GLU A 68 0.07 17.71 -21.25
N PHE A 69 -0.75 16.67 -21.24
CA PHE A 69 -0.97 15.76 -22.36
C PHE A 69 -2.43 15.74 -22.83
N GLU A 70 -3.19 16.81 -22.59
CA GLU A 70 -4.57 16.92 -23.06
C GLU A 70 -4.64 16.77 -24.59
N GLY A 71 -5.44 15.80 -25.06
CA GLY A 71 -5.59 15.49 -26.49
C GLY A 71 -4.42 14.71 -27.12
N VAL A 72 -3.40 14.32 -26.34
CA VAL A 72 -2.30 13.45 -26.78
C VAL A 72 -2.67 11.99 -26.51
N PRO A 73 -2.72 11.12 -27.54
CA PRO A 73 -2.92 9.69 -27.34
C PRO A 73 -1.89 9.09 -26.39
N PHE A 74 -2.30 8.11 -25.59
CA PHE A 74 -1.45 7.49 -24.56
C PHE A 74 -0.15 6.91 -25.16
N GLU A 75 -0.23 6.30 -26.34
CA GLU A 75 0.93 5.77 -27.06
C GLU A 75 1.96 6.82 -27.51
N ASP A 76 1.55 8.08 -27.61
CA ASP A 76 2.39 9.21 -28.04
C ASP A 76 2.96 10.00 -26.86
N GLN A 77 2.56 9.68 -25.62
CA GLN A 77 3.09 10.33 -24.42
C GLN A 77 4.52 9.85 -24.10
N PRO A 78 5.36 10.67 -23.44
CA PRO A 78 6.70 10.28 -23.04
C PRO A 78 6.68 8.99 -22.19
N PRO A 79 7.47 7.95 -22.53
CA PRO A 79 7.42 6.68 -21.82
C PRO A 79 7.60 6.80 -20.31
N PHE A 80 8.44 7.71 -19.83
CA PHE A 80 8.66 7.91 -18.40
C PHE A 80 7.42 8.47 -17.67
N VAL A 81 6.55 9.21 -18.36
CA VAL A 81 5.27 9.70 -17.80
C VAL A 81 4.21 8.62 -17.82
N VAL A 82 4.28 7.69 -18.77
CA VAL A 82 3.38 6.54 -18.82
C VAL A 82 3.77 5.50 -17.76
N GLY A 83 5.06 5.26 -17.63
CA GLY A 83 5.67 4.21 -16.82
C GLY A 83 6.73 3.46 -17.61
N VAL A 84 7.91 3.25 -17.01
CA VAL A 84 8.98 2.42 -17.59
C VAL A 84 9.50 1.42 -16.57
N PRO A 85 9.96 0.22 -16.98
CA PRO A 85 10.72 -0.66 -16.09
C PRO A 85 12.05 0.00 -15.72
N ALA A 86 12.74 -0.53 -14.71
CA ALA A 86 14.06 -0.01 -14.27
C ALA A 86 15.07 0.16 -15.43
N ALA A 87 15.09 -0.76 -16.40
CA ALA A 87 15.98 -0.71 -17.56
C ALA A 87 15.64 0.41 -18.56
N GLY A 88 14.42 0.95 -18.51
CA GLY A 88 13.95 2.05 -19.33
C GLY A 88 14.08 3.43 -18.67
N LEU A 89 14.61 3.50 -17.45
CA LEU A 89 14.81 4.79 -16.76
C LEU A 89 15.80 5.68 -17.52
N PRO A 90 15.57 7.01 -17.56
CA PRO A 90 16.51 7.93 -18.17
C PRO A 90 17.90 7.86 -17.51
N VAL A 91 18.94 7.85 -18.34
CA VAL A 91 20.34 7.87 -17.86
C VAL A 91 20.72 9.25 -17.34
N GLU A 92 20.29 10.30 -18.02
CA GLU A 92 20.65 11.68 -17.68
C GLU A 92 19.76 12.22 -16.56
N ALA A 93 20.37 12.88 -15.56
CA ALA A 93 19.63 13.44 -14.43
C ALA A 93 18.68 14.57 -14.85
N SER A 94 19.01 15.31 -15.91
CA SER A 94 18.16 16.40 -16.44
C SER A 94 16.81 15.90 -16.97
N ALA A 95 16.70 14.61 -17.33
CA ALA A 95 15.43 14.03 -17.76
C ALA A 95 14.42 13.85 -16.61
N PHE A 96 14.85 14.01 -15.36
CA PHE A 96 14.00 14.00 -14.17
C PHE A 96 13.55 15.42 -13.75
N GLU A 97 14.05 16.48 -14.39
CA GLU A 97 13.63 17.84 -14.11
C GLU A 97 12.13 18.01 -14.39
N GLY A 98 11.38 18.45 -13.38
CA GLY A 98 9.91 18.56 -13.46
C GLY A 98 9.17 17.22 -13.44
N ARG A 99 9.85 16.10 -13.19
CA ARG A 99 9.27 14.74 -13.13
C ARG A 99 9.35 14.08 -11.76
N LEU A 100 9.76 14.82 -10.74
CA LEU A 100 9.75 14.38 -9.34
C LEU A 100 8.47 14.88 -8.65
N PRO A 101 7.91 14.12 -7.69
CA PRO A 101 8.34 12.79 -7.28
C PRO A 101 8.11 11.75 -8.38
N VAL A 102 8.90 10.67 -8.34
CA VAL A 102 8.73 9.51 -9.24
C VAL A 102 7.97 8.45 -8.48
N GLU A 103 6.83 8.05 -9.00
CA GLU A 103 6.06 6.91 -8.53
C GLU A 103 6.78 5.63 -8.90
N TRP A 104 6.74 4.65 -8.01
CA TRP A 104 7.16 3.29 -8.26
C TRP A 104 6.06 2.34 -7.83
N GLU A 105 5.72 1.39 -8.69
CA GLU A 105 4.66 0.42 -8.42
C GLU A 105 5.03 -0.98 -8.90
N VAL A 106 4.58 -1.98 -8.15
CA VAL A 106 4.59 -3.38 -8.53
C VAL A 106 3.32 -4.04 -8.02
N PHE A 107 2.69 -4.87 -8.84
CA PHE A 107 1.38 -5.46 -8.57
C PHE A 107 1.41 -6.98 -8.59
N ASP A 108 0.43 -7.58 -7.92
CA ASP A 108 0.02 -8.99 -8.07
C ASP A 108 1.19 -9.98 -7.89
N CYS A 109 2.11 -9.67 -6.97
CA CYS A 109 3.27 -10.51 -6.70
C CYS A 109 2.95 -11.62 -5.69
N PRO A 110 3.67 -12.75 -5.71
CA PRO A 110 3.53 -13.76 -4.67
C PRO A 110 3.90 -13.20 -3.28
N ILE A 111 3.11 -13.48 -2.26
CA ILE A 111 3.42 -13.11 -0.87
C ILE A 111 4.78 -13.70 -0.44
N GLY A 112 5.66 -12.84 0.08
CA GLY A 112 7.02 -13.16 0.48
C GLY A 112 8.09 -12.85 -0.57
N SER A 113 7.70 -12.32 -1.75
CA SER A 113 8.65 -12.07 -2.86
C SER A 113 9.28 -10.67 -2.85
N ILE A 114 8.61 -9.65 -2.35
CA ILE A 114 9.06 -8.24 -2.46
C ILE A 114 9.19 -7.53 -1.11
N GLU A 115 8.49 -7.99 -0.08
CA GLU A 115 8.20 -7.18 1.11
C GLU A 115 9.45 -6.84 1.92
N ASP A 116 10.36 -7.80 2.11
CA ASP A 116 11.61 -7.56 2.85
C ASP A 116 12.54 -6.61 2.07
N ALA A 117 12.63 -6.78 0.75
CA ALA A 117 13.48 -5.93 -0.10
C ALA A 117 12.94 -4.50 -0.17
N PHE A 118 11.62 -4.34 -0.36
CA PHE A 118 10.95 -3.06 -0.37
C PHE A 118 11.08 -2.33 0.96
N THR A 119 10.79 -3.02 2.07
CA THR A 119 10.91 -2.48 3.44
C THR A 119 12.34 -1.99 3.73
N ALA A 120 13.36 -2.66 3.19
CA ALA A 120 14.75 -2.22 3.34
C ALA A 120 15.14 -1.05 2.41
N ALA A 121 14.45 -0.90 1.27
CA ALA A 121 14.78 0.08 0.23
C ALA A 121 14.07 1.43 0.39
N ILE A 122 12.89 1.44 1.01
CA ILE A 122 11.95 2.58 1.05
C ILE A 122 12.54 3.82 1.74
N GLY A 123 13.36 3.64 2.78
CA GLY A 123 14.01 4.76 3.47
C GLY A 123 12.99 5.78 4.01
N PRO A 124 13.22 7.10 3.86
CA PRO A 124 12.32 8.15 4.34
C PRO A 124 11.14 8.44 3.39
N SER A 125 11.05 7.76 2.25
CA SER A 125 10.01 7.98 1.24
C SER A 125 8.65 7.45 1.70
N THR A 126 7.58 8.10 1.28
CA THR A 126 6.22 7.57 1.47
C THR A 126 6.00 6.38 0.55
N GLY A 127 5.21 5.41 1.04
CA GLY A 127 4.85 4.25 0.25
C GLY A 127 4.02 3.26 1.04
N GLU A 128 3.66 2.16 0.41
CA GLU A 128 2.88 1.11 1.03
C GLU A 128 3.24 -0.28 0.50
N ILE A 129 3.00 -1.28 1.34
CA ILE A 129 2.77 -2.65 0.91
C ILE A 129 1.30 -2.97 1.16
N HIS A 130 0.62 -3.49 0.16
CA HIS A 130 -0.78 -3.89 0.22
C HIS A 130 -0.88 -5.38 -0.06
N TRP A 131 -1.49 -6.12 0.86
CA TRP A 131 -1.83 -7.52 0.67
C TRP A 131 -3.33 -7.62 0.47
N ASP A 132 -3.73 -8.25 -0.63
CA ASP A 132 -5.14 -8.41 -0.99
C ASP A 132 -5.48 -9.88 -1.26
N SER A 133 -6.72 -10.08 -1.69
CA SER A 133 -7.26 -11.40 -2.01
C SER A 133 -7.09 -12.36 -0.82
N LEU A 134 -7.21 -11.82 0.39
CA LEU A 134 -7.28 -12.57 1.64
C LEU A 134 -8.72 -13.04 1.86
N GLU A 135 -8.93 -13.82 2.91
CA GLU A 135 -10.25 -14.26 3.32
C GLU A 135 -10.39 -14.17 4.84
N TRP A 136 -11.17 -13.21 5.30
CA TRP A 136 -11.52 -13.10 6.72
C TRP A 136 -12.53 -14.18 7.10
N PRO A 137 -12.34 -14.87 8.24
CA PRO A 137 -13.11 -16.06 8.58
C PRO A 137 -14.54 -15.76 9.05
N GLU A 138 -15.45 -16.69 8.86
CA GLU A 138 -16.74 -16.63 9.54
C GLU A 138 -16.57 -16.85 11.05
N VAL A 139 -17.28 -16.06 11.86
CA VAL A 139 -17.32 -16.18 13.33
C VAL A 139 -18.77 -16.00 13.79
N PRO A 140 -19.62 -17.02 13.64
CA PRO A 140 -21.04 -16.89 13.91
C PRO A 140 -21.35 -16.51 15.36
N GLU A 141 -20.51 -16.91 16.34
CA GLU A 141 -20.72 -16.57 17.75
C GLU A 141 -20.62 -15.05 17.99
N GLU A 142 -19.84 -14.35 17.18
CA GLU A 142 -19.64 -12.90 17.22
C GLU A 142 -20.47 -12.16 16.15
N GLY A 143 -21.23 -12.90 15.34
CA GLY A 143 -22.06 -12.35 14.27
C GLY A 143 -21.30 -11.93 13.01
N PHE A 144 -20.08 -12.44 12.79
CA PHE A 144 -19.28 -12.17 11.59
C PHE A 144 -19.49 -13.28 10.54
N HIS A 145 -19.76 -12.88 9.29
CA HIS A 145 -20.04 -13.78 8.16
C HIS A 145 -18.85 -13.96 7.22
N GLY A 146 -17.64 -13.62 7.68
CA GLY A 146 -16.46 -13.59 6.82
C GLY A 146 -16.52 -12.49 5.75
N ASP A 147 -15.40 -12.25 5.10
CA ASP A 147 -15.34 -11.42 3.89
C ASP A 147 -14.11 -11.81 3.08
N SER A 148 -14.24 -11.90 1.76
CA SER A 148 -13.11 -12.09 0.83
C SER A 148 -12.88 -10.88 -0.06
N LYS A 149 -13.86 -9.97 -0.16
CA LYS A 149 -13.80 -8.84 -1.08
C LYS A 149 -13.01 -7.67 -0.51
N HIS A 150 -13.10 -7.48 0.80
CA HIS A 150 -12.47 -6.37 1.53
C HIS A 150 -11.47 -6.91 2.56
N ALA A 151 -10.97 -8.12 2.31
CA ALA A 151 -10.00 -8.77 3.17
C ALA A 151 -8.60 -8.41 2.70
N GLU A 152 -8.08 -7.37 3.32
CA GLU A 152 -6.83 -6.73 2.93
C GLU A 152 -6.07 -6.22 4.17
N VAL A 153 -4.76 -6.14 4.04
CA VAL A 153 -3.87 -5.50 5.02
C VAL A 153 -3.01 -4.50 4.27
N THR A 154 -2.83 -3.32 4.83
CA THR A 154 -1.87 -2.34 4.30
C THR A 154 -0.83 -2.02 5.36
N LEU A 155 0.45 -1.98 4.96
CA LEU A 155 1.51 -1.36 5.71
C LEU A 155 1.89 -0.04 5.03
N LEU A 156 1.56 1.07 5.67
CA LEU A 156 1.94 2.42 5.25
C LEU A 156 3.33 2.77 5.80
N PHE A 157 4.20 3.31 4.95
CA PHE A 157 5.51 3.82 5.31
C PHE A 157 5.52 5.34 5.33
N ASN A 158 5.99 5.93 6.44
CA ASN A 158 6.23 7.37 6.57
C ASN A 158 4.97 8.24 6.32
N THR A 159 3.80 7.67 6.57
CA THR A 159 2.49 8.35 6.48
C THR A 159 1.49 7.70 7.44
N HIS A 160 0.52 8.49 7.90
CA HIS A 160 -0.60 8.01 8.71
C HIS A 160 -1.83 7.65 7.88
N THR A 161 -1.89 8.09 6.61
CA THR A 161 -3.07 8.02 5.76
C THR A 161 -2.80 7.28 4.46
N ARG A 162 -3.83 6.60 3.94
CA ARG A 162 -3.79 5.87 2.65
C ARG A 162 -3.43 6.74 1.45
N TYR A 163 -3.80 8.01 1.45
CA TYR A 163 -3.50 8.95 0.36
C TYR A 163 -2.14 9.65 0.52
N ALA A 164 -1.30 9.19 1.45
CA ALA A 164 0.02 9.77 1.73
C ALA A 164 0.02 11.30 1.99
N ASN A 165 -1.12 11.88 2.37
CA ASN A 165 -1.28 13.32 2.54
C ASN A 165 -0.86 13.83 3.93
N GLU A 166 -0.55 12.91 4.86
CA GLU A 166 -0.05 13.20 6.21
C GLU A 166 1.29 12.49 6.44
N PRO A 167 2.43 13.09 6.02
CA PRO A 167 3.76 12.53 6.27
C PRO A 167 4.05 12.32 7.75
N ALA A 168 4.77 11.25 8.07
CA ALA A 168 5.11 10.85 9.43
C ALA A 168 6.51 10.21 9.50
N ASP A 169 7.07 10.15 10.70
CA ASP A 169 8.36 9.49 10.98
C ASP A 169 8.16 8.02 11.46
N ASP A 170 6.95 7.48 11.29
CA ASP A 170 6.61 6.11 11.65
C ASP A 170 5.77 5.40 10.56
N HIS A 171 5.52 4.12 10.79
CA HIS A 171 4.84 3.23 9.86
C HIS A 171 3.55 2.71 10.49
N THR A 172 2.47 2.67 9.71
CA THR A 172 1.13 2.30 10.18
C THR A 172 0.67 1.01 9.54
N VAL A 173 0.22 0.03 10.34
CA VAL A 173 -0.45 -1.16 9.83
C VAL A 173 -1.96 -0.95 9.89
N LEU A 174 -2.64 -1.17 8.77
CA LEU A 174 -4.07 -1.08 8.60
C LEU A 174 -4.67 -2.48 8.39
N VAL A 175 -5.84 -2.72 8.98
CA VAL A 175 -6.70 -3.86 8.64
C VAL A 175 -7.95 -3.36 7.94
N HIS A 176 -8.30 -3.99 6.82
CA HIS A 176 -9.43 -3.57 6.00
C HIS A 176 -10.62 -4.47 6.29
N VAL A 177 -11.80 -3.87 6.31
CA VAL A 177 -13.08 -4.57 6.39
C VAL A 177 -14.07 -3.86 5.47
N ARG A 178 -15.18 -4.53 5.17
CA ARG A 178 -16.26 -3.90 4.42
C ARG A 178 -16.80 -2.66 5.11
N SER A 179 -16.96 -1.57 4.38
CA SER A 179 -17.76 -0.44 4.87
C SER A 179 -19.24 -0.80 4.85
N ALA A 180 -19.88 -0.72 6.01
CA ALA A 180 -21.33 -0.83 6.13
C ALA A 180 -21.79 0.15 7.21
N VAL A 181 -22.19 1.36 6.80
CA VAL A 181 -22.67 2.39 7.73
C VAL A 181 -24.17 2.26 7.91
N PHE A 182 -24.62 2.07 9.15
CA PHE A 182 -26.03 2.09 9.53
C PHE A 182 -26.22 2.98 10.77
N ASP A 183 -27.18 3.90 10.73
CA ASP A 183 -27.42 4.91 11.78
C ASP A 183 -26.14 5.67 12.21
N GLY A 184 -25.25 5.95 11.25
CA GLY A 184 -23.98 6.66 11.49
C GLY A 184 -22.89 5.82 12.15
N ARG A 185 -23.06 4.50 12.30
CA ARG A 185 -22.05 3.57 12.82
C ARG A 185 -21.56 2.61 11.76
N GLN A 186 -20.25 2.40 11.68
CA GLN A 186 -19.65 1.39 10.82
C GLN A 186 -19.86 0.00 11.45
N ARG A 187 -20.75 -0.80 10.88
CA ARG A 187 -21.18 -2.11 11.40
C ARG A 187 -20.05 -3.13 11.45
N ASN A 188 -19.04 -2.99 10.60
CA ASN A 188 -17.90 -3.89 10.55
C ASN A 188 -16.69 -3.38 11.34
N GLU A 189 -16.80 -2.23 12.01
CA GLU A 189 -15.80 -1.79 12.99
C GLU A 189 -15.54 -2.87 14.06
N PRO A 190 -16.56 -3.52 14.68
CA PRO A 190 -16.33 -4.61 15.63
C PRO A 190 -15.55 -5.77 15.02
N TYR A 191 -15.66 -5.98 13.71
CA TYR A 191 -14.91 -7.02 13.03
C TYR A 191 -13.42 -6.67 12.91
N ALA A 192 -13.10 -5.41 12.60
CA ALA A 192 -11.72 -4.92 12.62
C ALA A 192 -11.09 -5.01 14.01
N HIS A 193 -11.84 -4.66 15.07
CA HIS A 193 -11.39 -4.86 16.46
C HIS A 193 -11.14 -6.34 16.77
N TRP A 194 -12.04 -7.23 16.33
CA TRP A 194 -11.90 -8.66 16.53
C TRP A 194 -10.68 -9.24 15.80
N LEU A 195 -10.44 -8.83 14.54
CA LEU A 195 -9.27 -9.22 13.74
C LEU A 195 -7.97 -8.76 14.40
N ALA A 196 -7.91 -7.50 14.85
CA ALA A 196 -6.76 -6.97 15.58
C ALA A 196 -6.48 -7.78 16.86
N ALA A 197 -7.53 -8.14 17.61
CA ALA A 197 -7.40 -8.92 18.84
C ALA A 197 -6.83 -10.32 18.60
N GLN A 198 -7.07 -10.94 17.43
CA GLN A 198 -6.51 -12.27 17.11
C GLN A 198 -4.98 -12.28 17.08
N VAL A 199 -4.36 -11.13 16.82
CA VAL A 199 -2.90 -10.97 16.82
C VAL A 199 -2.41 -10.16 18.03
N GLY A 200 -3.25 -9.96 19.05
CA GLY A 200 -2.92 -9.24 20.28
C GLY A 200 -2.75 -7.73 20.08
N LEU A 201 -3.45 -7.16 19.09
CA LEU A 201 -3.49 -5.73 18.80
C LEU A 201 -4.88 -5.16 19.14
N ALA A 202 -5.02 -3.85 19.01
CA ALA A 202 -6.28 -3.13 19.10
C ALA A 202 -6.32 -2.04 18.03
N VAL A 203 -7.51 -1.57 17.64
CA VAL A 203 -7.62 -0.38 16.79
C VAL A 203 -7.17 0.85 17.58
N ILE A 204 -6.28 1.66 16.99
CA ILE A 204 -5.59 2.78 17.65
C ILE A 204 -5.97 4.16 17.10
N GLY A 205 -6.91 4.23 16.16
CA GLY A 205 -7.28 5.48 15.50
C GLY A 205 -8.56 5.36 14.69
N PRO A 206 -9.00 6.48 14.08
CA PRO A 206 -10.22 6.51 13.28
C PRO A 206 -10.09 5.65 12.02
N ALA A 207 -11.24 5.26 11.48
CA ALA A 207 -11.35 4.61 10.18
C ALA A 207 -10.84 5.53 9.06
N GLN A 208 -10.22 4.93 8.05
CA GLN A 208 -9.74 5.58 6.84
C GLN A 208 -10.56 5.06 5.65
N GLU A 209 -11.24 5.98 4.97
CA GLU A 209 -12.07 5.70 3.81
C GLU A 209 -11.28 5.95 2.52
N ASN A 210 -11.67 5.23 1.47
CA ASN A 210 -11.21 5.38 0.09
C ASN A 210 -12.12 6.33 -0.72
#